data_AF-A0A2R5LED2-F1
#
_entry.id   AF-A0A2R5LED2-F1
#
_cell.length_a   1.000
_cell.length_b   1.000
_cell.length_c   1.000
_cell.angle_alpha   90.00
_cell.angle_beta   90.00
_cell.angle_gamma   90.00
#
_symmetry.space_group_name_H-M   'P 1'
#
loop_
_entity.id
_entity.type
_entity.pdbx_description
1 polymer ?
#
loop_
_entity_poly.entity_id
_entity_poly.type
_entity_poly.pdbx_seq_one_letter_code
_entity_poly.pdbx_strand_id
1 'polypeptide(L)'
;GHSTCVRYLLKRNAEVDLPDIKAQTPLFVAIQKQYTDCAKALLEAGANPNGNPENRSTPLYIAAQIGYLEGIKILLANGAETEVKQRLLGAAPGLPLHISAIYHHFRCYCALLLNGAEPDLRFTRPAVPASICAQMSLCHVLVKHRCPTKFGILLIEFGGNLWQRDPRGQTATELIQDAPCKRLFHQFLDQPKSLQSLCRVSIRRTLGRERLKYMKALPVPLQIFDYLTYADIIPSAMEYVTLA
;
A
#
# COMPACT_ATOMS: atom_id res chain seq x y z
N GLY A 1 -19.28 6.37 16.55
CA GLY A 1 -19.70 5.57 15.39
C GLY A 1 -21.19 5.34 15.40
N HIS A 2 -21.99 6.40 15.23
CA HIS A 2 -23.46 6.31 15.19
C HIS A 2 -23.92 6.12 13.74
N SER A 3 -23.82 4.89 13.23
CA SER A 3 -24.12 4.57 11.82
C SER A 3 -25.57 4.88 11.44
N THR A 4 -26.52 4.72 12.37
CA THR A 4 -27.93 5.08 12.18
C THR A 4 -28.12 6.58 11.94
N CYS A 5 -27.48 7.42 12.77
CA CYS A 5 -27.51 8.88 12.60
C CYS A 5 -26.84 9.31 11.31
N VAL A 6 -25.68 8.73 10.97
CA VAL A 6 -24.98 9.00 9.70
C VAL A 6 -25.89 8.69 8.51
N ARG A 7 -26.49 7.49 8.48
CA ARG A 7 -27.41 7.10 7.40
C ARG A 7 -28.64 8.01 7.33
N TYR A 8 -29.18 8.46 8.47
CA TYR A 8 -30.29 9.40 8.50
C TYR A 8 -29.91 10.76 7.90
N LEU A 9 -28.76 11.32 8.26
CA LEU A 9 -28.26 12.59 7.72
C LEU A 9 -28.01 12.50 6.22
N LEU A 10 -27.38 11.41 5.74
CA LEU A 10 -27.13 11.19 4.31
C LEU A 10 -28.44 11.09 3.52
N LYS A 11 -29.47 10.41 4.06
CA LYS A 11 -30.83 10.40 3.47
C LYS A 11 -31.50 11.77 3.40
N ARG A 12 -31.02 12.75 4.18
CA ARG A 12 -31.46 14.14 4.17
C ARG A 12 -30.53 15.06 3.37
N ASN A 13 -29.72 14.49 2.46
CA ASN A 13 -28.79 15.21 1.59
C ASN A 13 -27.71 16.00 2.35
N ALA A 14 -27.28 15.51 3.52
CA ALA A 14 -26.09 16.05 4.16
C ALA A 14 -24.87 15.87 3.23
N GLU A 15 -24.04 16.90 3.14
CA GLU A 15 -22.83 16.87 2.32
C GLU A 15 -21.83 15.83 2.86
N VAL A 16 -21.55 14.80 2.06
CA VAL A 16 -20.84 13.59 2.51
C VAL A 16 -19.37 13.83 2.84
N ASP A 17 -18.73 14.76 2.12
CA ASP A 17 -17.30 15.05 2.19
C ASP A 17 -16.98 16.38 2.88
N LEU A 18 -17.96 17.01 3.54
CA LEU A 18 -17.77 18.28 4.24
C LEU A 18 -16.64 18.15 5.29
N PRO A 19 -15.49 18.83 5.10
CA PRO A 19 -14.34 18.66 5.97
C PRO A 19 -14.47 19.46 7.27
N ASP A 20 -13.79 19.00 8.32
CA ASP A 20 -13.55 19.81 9.51
C ASP A 20 -12.42 20.84 9.31
N ILE A 21 -12.11 21.62 10.35
CA ILE A 21 -11.05 22.64 10.35
C ILE A 21 -9.62 22.08 10.10
N LYS A 22 -9.44 20.75 10.17
CA LYS A 22 -8.18 20.05 9.88
C LYS A 22 -8.22 19.37 8.50
N ALA A 23 -9.17 19.74 7.65
CA ALA A 23 -9.46 19.11 6.38
C ALA A 23 -9.85 17.62 6.49
N GLN A 24 -10.30 17.14 7.66
CA GLN A 24 -10.71 15.75 7.84
C GLN A 24 -12.16 15.57 7.38
N THR A 25 -12.37 14.71 6.38
CA THR A 25 -13.73 14.32 5.97
C THR A 25 -14.35 13.37 7.00
N PRO A 26 -15.68 13.21 7.02
CA PRO A 26 -16.34 12.21 7.86
C PRO A 26 -15.78 10.80 7.64
N LEU A 27 -15.40 10.46 6.40
CA LEU A 27 -14.78 9.18 6.06
C LEU A 27 -13.41 9.03 6.73
N PHE A 28 -12.56 10.07 6.70
CA PHE A 28 -11.27 10.04 7.37
C PHE A 28 -11.42 9.74 8.87
N VAL A 29 -12.35 10.43 9.54
CA VAL A 29 -12.61 10.25 10.98
C VAL A 29 -13.17 8.86 11.26
N ALA A 30 -14.10 8.36 10.43
CA ALA A 30 -14.65 7.02 10.56
C ALA A 30 -13.55 5.94 10.47
N ILE A 31 -12.62 6.08 9.53
CA ILE A 31 -11.49 5.15 9.39
C ILE A 31 -10.51 5.28 10.56
N GLN A 32 -10.14 6.51 10.96
CA GLN A 32 -9.24 6.74 12.09
C GLN A 32 -9.78 6.12 13.39
N LYS A 33 -11.10 6.17 13.59
CA LYS A 33 -11.79 5.61 14.76
C LYS A 33 -12.28 4.17 14.55
N GLN A 34 -11.96 3.55 13.41
CA GLN A 34 -12.35 2.18 13.04
C GLN A 34 -13.86 1.93 13.07
N TYR A 35 -14.66 2.95 12.77
CA TYR A 35 -16.12 2.84 12.66
C TYR A 35 -16.51 2.28 11.28
N THR A 36 -16.33 0.97 11.11
CA THR A 36 -16.58 0.23 9.86
C THR A 36 -17.93 0.56 9.22
N ASP A 37 -19.01 0.54 10.01
CA ASP A 37 -20.36 0.76 9.49
C ASP A 37 -20.60 2.20 9.03
N CYS A 38 -19.97 3.17 9.71
CA CYS A 38 -19.99 4.56 9.27
C CYS A 38 -19.19 4.73 7.97
N ALA A 39 -18.00 4.13 7.88
CA ALA A 39 -17.18 4.19 6.68
C ALA A 39 -17.90 3.58 5.47
N LYS A 40 -18.54 2.41 5.63
CA LYS A 40 -19.37 1.78 4.59
C LYS A 40 -20.53 2.69 4.18
N ALA A 41 -21.28 3.24 5.13
CA ALA A 41 -22.40 4.13 4.84
C ALA A 41 -21.98 5.40 4.07
N LEU A 42 -20.81 5.96 4.40
CA LEU A 42 -20.26 7.14 3.73
C LEU A 42 -19.81 6.81 2.29
N LEU A 43 -19.11 5.70 2.08
CA LEU A 43 -18.69 5.25 0.75
C LEU A 43 -19.88 4.87 -0.14
N GLU A 44 -20.89 4.20 0.42
CA GLU A 44 -22.18 3.93 -0.25
C GLU A 44 -22.88 5.21 -0.71
N ALA A 45 -22.69 6.32 0.03
CA ALA A 45 -23.23 7.63 -0.31
C ALA A 45 -22.31 8.48 -1.22
N GLY A 46 -21.23 7.89 -1.75
CA GLY A 46 -20.33 8.55 -2.69
C GLY A 46 -19.21 9.37 -2.06
N ALA A 47 -18.86 9.13 -0.79
CA ALA A 47 -17.69 9.75 -0.17
C ALA A 47 -16.42 9.48 -0.99
N ASN A 48 -15.58 10.49 -1.17
CA ASN A 48 -14.31 10.32 -1.85
C ASN A 48 -13.36 9.43 -1.02
N PRO A 49 -12.98 8.24 -1.52
CA PRO A 49 -12.13 7.29 -0.79
C PRO A 49 -10.72 7.84 -0.51
N ASN A 50 -10.26 8.82 -1.28
CA ASN A 50 -8.96 9.48 -1.11
C ASN A 50 -9.02 10.65 -0.12
N GLY A 51 -10.22 11.04 0.34
CA GLY A 51 -10.46 12.14 1.26
C GLY A 51 -10.13 13.53 0.69
N ASN A 52 -10.19 14.55 1.54
CA ASN A 52 -10.01 15.94 1.13
C ASN A 52 -8.54 16.24 0.73
N PRO A 53 -8.29 16.86 -0.45
CA PRO A 53 -6.96 17.21 -0.97
C PRO A 53 -6.07 18.02 -0.02
N GLU A 54 -6.66 18.89 0.80
CA GLU A 54 -5.94 19.77 1.75
C GLU A 54 -5.45 19.03 2.99
N ASN A 55 -6.00 17.85 3.27
CA ASN A 55 -5.49 16.99 4.35
C ASN A 55 -4.21 16.31 3.89
N ARG A 56 -3.16 16.39 4.71
CA ARG A 56 -1.86 15.77 4.44
C ARG A 56 -1.89 14.24 4.49
N SER A 57 -2.94 13.64 5.06
CA SER A 57 -3.09 12.19 5.18
C SER A 57 -4.37 11.72 4.49
N THR A 58 -4.28 10.64 3.71
CA THR A 58 -5.45 9.99 3.12
C THR A 58 -6.11 9.04 4.15
N PRO A 59 -7.39 8.69 3.95
CA PRO A 59 -8.02 7.62 4.72
C PRO A 59 -7.21 6.31 4.67
N LEU A 60 -6.62 5.99 3.51
CA LEU A 60 -5.81 4.77 3.35
C LEU A 60 -4.50 4.83 4.15
N TYR A 61 -3.85 6.00 4.21
CA TYR A 61 -2.64 6.21 5.02
C TYR A 61 -2.93 5.99 6.51
N ILE A 62 -3.98 6.62 7.03
CA ILE A 62 -4.31 6.48 8.46
C ILE A 62 -4.74 5.05 8.80
N ALA A 63 -5.47 4.36 7.91
CA ALA A 63 -5.80 2.95 8.08
C ALA A 63 -4.54 2.07 8.17
N ALA A 64 -3.55 2.32 7.31
CA ALA A 64 -2.27 1.62 7.32
C ALA A 64 -1.43 1.93 8.56
N GLN A 65 -1.46 3.18 9.05
CA GLN A 65 -0.75 3.61 10.25
C GLN A 65 -1.28 2.94 11.52
N ILE A 66 -2.60 2.79 11.65
CA ILE A 66 -3.23 2.18 12.82
C ILE A 66 -3.41 0.66 12.69
N GLY A 67 -3.03 0.07 11.55
CA GLY A 67 -3.14 -1.36 11.29
C GLY A 67 -4.57 -1.86 11.02
N TYR A 68 -5.48 -0.97 10.61
CA TYR A 68 -6.88 -1.28 10.38
C TYR A 68 -7.09 -1.92 9.00
N LEU A 69 -6.83 -3.23 8.94
CA LEU A 69 -6.92 -4.04 7.72
C LEU A 69 -8.29 -3.95 7.04
N GLU A 70 -9.37 -4.01 7.80
CA GLU A 70 -10.73 -3.96 7.23
C GLU A 70 -11.00 -2.59 6.59
N GLY A 71 -10.51 -1.51 7.20
CA GLY A 71 -10.55 -0.18 6.59
C GLY A 71 -9.78 -0.10 5.28
N ILE A 72 -8.59 -0.70 5.22
CA ILE A 72 -7.82 -0.82 3.97
C ILE A 72 -8.63 -1.55 2.90
N LYS A 73 -9.22 -2.70 3.22
CA LYS A 73 -10.02 -3.48 2.26
C LYS A 73 -11.21 -2.67 1.74
N ILE A 74 -11.96 -2.02 2.62
CA ILE A 74 -13.13 -1.22 2.24
C ILE A 74 -12.72 -0.02 1.37
N LEU A 75 -11.68 0.71 1.77
CA LEU A 75 -11.20 1.86 1.00
C LEU A 75 -10.70 1.45 -0.38
N LEU A 76 -9.87 0.40 -0.45
CA LEU A 76 -9.36 -0.13 -1.70
C LEU A 76 -10.51 -0.61 -2.61
N ALA A 77 -11.48 -1.36 -2.08
CA ALA A 77 -12.64 -1.81 -2.85
C ALA A 77 -13.48 -0.65 -3.43
N ASN A 78 -13.45 0.52 -2.80
CA ASN A 78 -14.15 1.72 -3.27
C ASN A 78 -13.24 2.68 -4.06
N GLY A 79 -12.10 2.22 -4.58
CA GLY A 79 -11.26 3.00 -5.48
C GLY A 79 -10.22 3.90 -4.79
N ALA A 80 -9.91 3.68 -3.51
CA ALA A 80 -8.77 4.37 -2.90
C ALA A 80 -7.47 4.06 -3.65
N GLU A 81 -6.70 5.12 -3.89
CA GLU A 81 -5.40 5.07 -4.52
C GLU A 81 -4.31 4.77 -3.49
N THR A 82 -3.41 3.85 -3.82
CA THR A 82 -2.25 3.50 -2.99
C THR A 82 -1.17 4.58 -3.01
N GLU A 83 -1.10 5.38 -4.09
CA GLU A 83 -0.11 6.46 -4.29
C GLU A 83 -0.78 7.78 -4.66
N VAL A 84 -1.16 8.59 -3.67
CA VAL A 84 -1.75 9.92 -3.93
C VAL A 84 -0.67 11.00 -4.06
N LYS A 85 -0.42 11.43 -5.30
CA LYS A 85 0.75 12.24 -5.70
C LYS A 85 0.88 13.60 -5.05
N GLN A 86 -0.22 14.32 -4.90
CA GLN A 86 -0.22 15.68 -4.35
C GLN A 86 0.28 15.75 -2.89
N ARG A 87 0.43 14.58 -2.25
CA ARG A 87 0.80 14.42 -0.83
C ARG A 87 2.17 13.76 -0.62
N LEU A 88 2.95 13.59 -1.69
CA LEU A 88 4.32 13.07 -1.65
C LEU A 88 5.37 14.09 -1.14
N LEU A 89 4.97 15.36 -0.92
CA LEU A 89 5.84 16.49 -0.59
C LEU A 89 5.89 16.85 0.91
N GLY A 90 5.62 15.89 1.81
CA GLY A 90 5.64 16.07 3.27
C GLY A 90 6.92 15.60 3.97
N ALA A 91 7.13 16.03 5.22
CA ALA A 91 8.33 15.72 6.03
C ALA A 91 8.51 14.22 6.38
N ALA A 92 7.43 13.45 6.34
CA ALA A 92 7.46 12.00 6.27
C ALA A 92 6.71 11.60 4.99
N PRO A 93 7.34 10.87 4.06
CA PRO A 93 6.65 10.48 2.85
C PRO A 93 5.45 9.58 3.17
N GLY A 94 4.25 10.13 2.92
CA GLY A 94 2.97 9.63 3.40
C GLY A 94 2.39 8.46 2.58
N LEU A 95 3.18 7.43 2.28
CA LEU A 95 2.67 6.25 1.59
C LEU A 95 2.09 5.23 2.57
N PRO A 96 0.87 4.72 2.31
CA PRO A 96 0.30 3.62 3.09
C PRO A 96 1.24 2.42 3.22
N LEU A 97 1.99 2.09 2.16
CA LEU A 97 2.90 0.95 2.16
C LEU A 97 4.04 1.15 3.17
N HIS A 98 4.70 2.31 3.14
CA HIS A 98 5.81 2.65 4.04
C HIS A 98 5.35 2.74 5.49
N ILE A 99 4.22 3.40 5.75
CA ILE A 99 3.72 3.57 7.12
C ILE A 99 3.31 2.23 7.74
N SER A 100 2.72 1.32 6.95
CA SER A 100 2.42 -0.03 7.44
C SER A 100 3.68 -0.82 7.80
N ALA A 101 4.80 -0.57 7.12
CA ALA A 101 6.08 -1.19 7.47
C ALA A 101 6.71 -0.57 8.73
N ILE A 102 6.67 0.76 8.85
CA ILE A 102 7.17 1.52 10.01
C ILE A 102 6.49 1.05 11.31
N TYR A 103 5.18 0.83 11.26
CA TYR A 103 4.38 0.35 12.40
C TYR A 103 4.25 -1.19 12.45
N HIS A 104 5.00 -1.92 11.61
CA HIS A 104 5.02 -3.38 11.55
C HIS A 104 3.65 -4.06 11.32
N HIS A 105 2.71 -3.37 10.69
CA HIS A 105 1.40 -3.91 10.32
C HIS A 105 1.48 -4.79 9.07
N PHE A 106 2.06 -5.98 9.21
CA PHE A 106 2.37 -6.89 8.10
C PHE A 106 1.14 -7.26 7.25
N ARG A 107 -0.03 -7.49 7.85
CA ARG A 107 -1.25 -7.80 7.09
C ARG A 107 -1.70 -6.63 6.20
N CYS A 108 -1.56 -5.40 6.69
CA CYS A 108 -1.84 -4.20 5.92
C CYS A 108 -0.83 -4.03 4.78
N TYR A 109 0.45 -4.28 5.07
CA TYR A 109 1.53 -4.27 4.08
C TYR A 109 1.26 -5.26 2.93
N CYS A 110 0.88 -6.50 3.25
CA CYS A 110 0.48 -7.50 2.26
C CYS A 110 -0.72 -7.04 1.43
N ALA A 111 -1.76 -6.50 2.09
CA ALA A 111 -2.95 -6.02 1.40
C ALA A 111 -2.63 -4.91 0.40
N LEU A 112 -1.79 -3.96 0.78
CA LEU A 112 -1.38 -2.85 -0.09
C LEU A 112 -0.60 -3.38 -1.30
N LEU A 113 0.41 -4.23 -1.10
CA LEU A 113 1.17 -4.83 -2.20
C LEU A 113 0.29 -5.64 -3.16
N LEU A 114 -0.59 -6.48 -2.63
CA LEU A 114 -1.48 -7.32 -3.43
C LEU A 114 -2.48 -6.50 -4.25
N ASN A 115 -2.86 -5.33 -3.75
CA ASN A 115 -3.72 -4.36 -4.45
C ASN A 115 -2.93 -3.31 -5.24
N GLY A 116 -1.67 -3.58 -5.59
CA GLY A 116 -0.93 -2.80 -6.57
C GLY A 116 -0.12 -1.63 -6.02
N ALA A 117 0.06 -1.53 -4.70
CA ALA A 117 0.98 -0.53 -4.15
C ALA A 117 2.40 -0.73 -4.70
N GLU A 118 3.00 0.32 -5.24
CA GLU A 118 4.31 0.27 -5.85
C GLU A 118 5.41 0.53 -4.81
N PRO A 119 6.37 -0.40 -4.61
CA PRO A 119 7.44 -0.21 -3.63
C PRO A 119 8.40 0.93 -3.97
N ASP A 120 8.63 1.18 -5.26
CA ASP A 120 9.65 2.13 -5.75
C ASP A 120 9.07 3.35 -6.50
N LEU A 121 7.74 3.47 -6.62
CA LEU A 121 7.03 4.56 -7.34
C LEU A 121 7.44 4.81 -8.81
N ARG A 122 8.13 3.85 -9.44
CA ARG A 122 8.76 3.99 -10.76
C ARG A 122 7.78 4.23 -11.89
N PHE A 123 6.56 3.71 -11.78
CA PHE A 123 5.61 3.69 -12.90
C PHE A 123 4.40 4.59 -12.65
N THR A 124 4.36 5.26 -11.50
CA THR A 124 3.32 6.24 -11.20
C THR A 124 3.36 7.38 -12.24
N ARG A 125 2.20 7.75 -12.84
CA ARG A 125 2.11 8.83 -13.86
C ARG A 125 1.36 10.07 -13.35
N PRO A 126 1.93 11.30 -13.40
CA PRO A 126 3.23 11.69 -13.96
C PRO A 126 4.42 11.16 -13.14
N ALA A 127 5.57 10.95 -13.79
CA ALA A 127 6.76 10.38 -13.17
C ALA A 127 7.19 11.17 -11.93
N VAL A 128 7.42 10.47 -10.82
CA VAL A 128 7.91 11.08 -9.58
C VAL A 128 9.41 11.39 -9.75
N PRO A 129 9.88 12.61 -9.43
CA PRO A 129 11.29 12.97 -9.48
C PRO A 129 12.16 12.01 -8.67
N ALA A 130 13.36 11.70 -9.20
CA ALA A 130 14.30 10.79 -8.54
C ALA A 130 14.70 11.25 -7.11
N SER A 131 14.73 12.56 -6.87
CA SER A 131 14.99 13.15 -5.55
C SER A 131 13.93 12.76 -4.52
N ILE A 132 12.66 12.77 -4.91
CA ILE A 132 11.55 12.35 -4.06
C ILE A 132 11.62 10.83 -3.88
N CYS A 133 11.82 10.06 -4.96
CA CYS A 133 11.97 8.61 -4.85
C CYS A 133 13.08 8.23 -3.85
N ALA A 134 14.25 8.89 -3.90
CA ALA A 134 15.35 8.66 -2.96
C ALA A 134 14.97 8.88 -1.49
N GLN A 135 14.15 9.92 -1.22
CA GLN A 135 13.61 10.16 0.13
C GLN A 135 12.57 9.11 0.54
N MET A 136 11.93 8.47 -0.44
CA MET A 136 10.84 7.51 -0.27
C MET A 136 11.31 6.06 -0.45
N SER A 137 12.56 5.76 -0.13
CA SER A 137 13.11 4.42 -0.35
C SER A 137 12.59 3.40 0.67
N LEU A 138 11.80 2.44 0.20
CA LEU A 138 11.21 1.41 1.05
C LEU A 138 12.27 0.48 1.66
N CYS A 139 13.33 0.12 0.91
CA CYS A 139 14.41 -0.72 1.46
C CYS A 139 15.12 -0.03 2.63
N HIS A 140 15.34 1.28 2.57
CA HIS A 140 15.89 2.05 3.68
C HIS A 140 14.93 2.11 4.87
N VAL A 141 13.63 2.28 4.62
CA VAL A 141 12.61 2.24 5.69
C VAL A 141 12.64 0.91 6.43
N LEU A 142 12.71 -0.22 5.71
CA LEU A 142 12.77 -1.54 6.32
C LEU A 142 14.00 -1.75 7.20
N VAL A 143 15.17 -1.24 6.80
CA VAL A 143 16.40 -1.30 7.60
C VAL A 143 16.32 -0.35 8.80
N LYS A 144 15.98 0.93 8.57
CA LYS A 144 15.92 1.97 9.60
C LYS A 144 14.96 1.63 10.74
N HIS A 145 13.83 1.02 10.41
CA HIS A 145 12.80 0.61 11.37
C HIS A 145 12.94 -0.86 11.83
N ARG A 146 14.05 -1.54 11.49
CA ARG A 146 14.32 -2.93 11.91
C ARG A 146 13.18 -3.90 11.60
N CYS A 147 12.54 -3.75 10.45
CA CYS A 147 11.43 -4.60 10.06
C CYS A 147 11.86 -6.08 9.97
N PRO A 148 10.98 -7.03 10.34
CA PRO A 148 11.23 -8.45 10.16
C PRO A 148 11.52 -8.82 8.70
N THR A 149 12.32 -9.87 8.47
CA THR A 149 12.77 -10.32 7.14
C THR A 149 11.63 -10.55 6.15
N LYS A 150 10.45 -11.00 6.62
CA LYS A 150 9.25 -11.18 5.79
C LYS A 150 8.83 -9.92 5.01
N PHE A 151 9.06 -8.72 5.54
CA PHE A 151 8.81 -7.48 4.78
C PHE A 151 9.83 -7.33 3.63
N GLY A 152 11.11 -7.63 3.90
CA GLY A 152 12.17 -7.60 2.90
C GLY A 152 11.97 -8.65 1.79
N ILE A 153 11.53 -9.86 2.14
CA ILE A 153 11.18 -10.91 1.17
C ILE A 153 10.09 -10.43 0.23
N LEU A 154 9.00 -9.87 0.77
CA LEU A 154 7.92 -9.32 -0.06
C LEU A 154 8.40 -8.15 -0.92
N LEU A 155 9.24 -7.25 -0.39
CA LEU A 155 9.83 -6.17 -1.20
C LEU A 155 10.57 -6.74 -2.42
N ILE A 156 11.40 -7.76 -2.23
CA ILE A 156 12.18 -8.39 -3.31
C ILE A 156 11.26 -9.04 -4.35
N GLU A 157 10.27 -9.79 -3.87
CA GLU A 157 9.33 -10.57 -4.68
C GLU A 157 8.39 -9.69 -5.51
N PHE A 158 7.99 -8.54 -4.96
CA PHE A 158 7.22 -7.53 -5.69
C PHE A 158 8.10 -6.64 -6.60
N GLY A 159 9.37 -6.97 -6.76
CA GLY A 159 10.25 -6.31 -7.72
C GLY A 159 10.89 -5.01 -7.23
N GLY A 160 10.95 -4.79 -5.90
CA GLY A 160 11.55 -3.61 -5.28
C GLY A 160 13.05 -3.46 -5.55
N ASN A 161 13.52 -2.22 -5.51
CA ASN A 161 14.88 -1.84 -5.86
C ASN A 161 15.82 -1.83 -4.66
N LEU A 162 16.60 -2.90 -4.51
CA LEU A 162 17.61 -2.96 -3.45
C LEU A 162 18.78 -1.97 -3.67
N TRP A 163 19.05 -1.59 -4.92
CA TRP A 163 20.11 -0.64 -5.29
C TRP A 163 19.67 0.82 -5.25
N GLN A 164 18.47 1.11 -4.74
CA GLN A 164 18.04 2.49 -4.57
C GLN A 164 19.00 3.20 -3.63
N ARG A 165 19.38 4.44 -3.99
CA ARG A 165 20.23 5.30 -3.16
C ARG A 165 19.38 6.34 -2.43
N ASP A 166 19.69 6.58 -1.17
CA ASP A 166 19.11 7.67 -0.38
C ASP A 166 19.65 9.05 -0.85
N PRO A 167 19.18 10.17 -0.30
CA PRO A 167 19.69 11.50 -0.65
C PRO A 167 21.19 11.72 -0.37
N ARG A 168 21.81 10.87 0.46
CA ARG A 168 23.26 10.89 0.74
C ARG A 168 24.04 9.99 -0.22
N GLY A 169 23.35 9.35 -1.17
CA GLY A 169 23.94 8.44 -2.13
C GLY A 169 24.21 7.05 -1.55
N GLN A 170 23.70 6.70 -0.37
CA GLN A 170 23.97 5.40 0.26
C GLN A 170 22.92 4.36 -0.13
N THR A 171 23.32 3.09 -0.22
CA THR A 171 22.37 1.97 -0.32
C THR A 171 21.86 1.54 1.06
N ALA A 172 20.73 0.82 1.12
CA ALA A 172 20.16 0.38 2.40
C ALA A 172 21.10 -0.54 3.19
N THR A 173 22.01 -1.25 2.51
CA THR A 173 23.04 -2.10 3.12
C THR A 173 24.24 -1.32 3.67
N GLU A 174 24.49 -0.11 3.20
CA GLU A 174 25.57 0.76 3.70
C GLU A 174 25.19 1.51 4.98
N LEU A 175 23.92 1.45 5.40
CA LEU A 175 23.47 2.06 6.65
C LEU A 175 24.20 1.47 7.86
N ILE A 176 24.55 2.32 8.83
CA ILE A 176 25.27 1.90 10.04
C ILE A 176 24.44 0.93 10.89
N GLN A 177 23.11 1.06 10.89
CA GLN A 177 22.24 0.24 11.73
C GLN A 177 22.27 -1.24 11.30
N ASP A 178 22.45 -2.15 12.26
CA ASP A 178 22.13 -3.57 12.03
C ASP A 178 20.61 -3.79 12.08
N ALA A 179 20.13 -4.60 11.14
CA ALA A 179 18.72 -4.94 10.98
C ALA A 179 18.56 -6.30 10.27
N PRO A 180 17.50 -7.07 10.56
CA PRO A 180 17.24 -8.34 9.88
C PRO A 180 17.14 -8.18 8.36
N CYS A 181 16.44 -7.14 7.87
CA CYS A 181 16.34 -6.85 6.45
C CYS A 181 17.70 -6.48 5.82
N LYS A 182 18.61 -5.83 6.56
CA LYS A 182 19.96 -5.50 6.05
C LYS A 182 20.76 -6.76 5.74
N ARG A 183 20.78 -7.72 6.67
CA ARG A 183 21.44 -9.03 6.47
C ARG A 183 20.83 -9.79 5.31
N LEU A 184 19.50 -9.78 5.19
CA LEU A 184 18.80 -10.37 4.05
C LEU A 184 19.21 -9.69 2.73
N PHE A 185 19.24 -8.36 2.66
CA PHE A 185 19.61 -7.66 1.43
C PHE A 185 21.05 -7.95 0.99
N HIS A 186 22.01 -8.07 1.92
CA HIS A 186 23.37 -8.50 1.58
C HIS A 186 23.42 -9.87 0.87
N GLN A 187 22.53 -10.80 1.22
CA GLN A 187 22.48 -12.12 0.56
C GLN A 187 21.95 -12.06 -0.87
N PHE A 188 21.09 -11.09 -1.18
CA PHE A 188 20.41 -10.98 -2.47
C PHE A 188 20.99 -9.93 -3.43
N LEU A 189 21.87 -9.02 -2.97
CA LEU A 189 22.46 -7.98 -3.82
C LEU A 189 23.31 -8.54 -4.96
N ASP A 190 24.03 -9.64 -4.72
CA ASP A 190 24.93 -10.25 -5.70
C ASP A 190 24.28 -11.39 -6.50
N GLN A 191 23.01 -11.71 -6.20
CA GLN A 191 22.29 -12.79 -6.86
C GLN A 191 21.28 -12.25 -7.89
N PRO A 192 21.37 -12.66 -9.17
CA PRO A 192 20.35 -12.31 -10.15
C PRO A 192 19.00 -12.92 -9.76
N LYS A 193 17.91 -12.20 -9.99
CA LYS A 193 16.56 -12.74 -9.79
C LYS A 193 16.33 -13.90 -10.74
N SER A 194 15.64 -14.93 -10.26
CA SER A 194 15.24 -16.06 -11.11
C SER A 194 14.34 -15.57 -12.25
N LEU A 195 14.40 -16.24 -13.40
CA LEU A 195 13.50 -15.97 -14.53
C LEU A 195 12.04 -16.02 -14.09
N GLN A 196 11.70 -16.97 -13.21
CA GLN A 196 10.36 -17.12 -12.65
C GLN A 196 9.89 -15.87 -11.89
N SER A 197 10.74 -15.29 -11.03
CA SER A 197 10.45 -14.07 -10.28
C SER A 197 10.30 -12.86 -11.21
N LEU A 198 11.18 -12.75 -12.22
CA LEU A 198 11.08 -11.71 -13.24
C LEU A 198 9.77 -11.82 -14.03
N CYS A 199 9.38 -13.03 -14.43
CA CYS A 199 8.10 -13.29 -15.08
C CYS A 199 6.91 -12.92 -14.20
N ARG A 200 6.92 -13.29 -12.91
CA ARG A 200 5.87 -12.93 -11.94
C ARG A 200 5.65 -11.43 -11.90
N VAL A 201 6.73 -10.68 -11.66
CA VAL A 201 6.69 -9.22 -11.55
C VAL A 201 6.23 -8.60 -12.87
N SER A 202 6.73 -9.08 -14.01
CA SER A 202 6.33 -8.58 -15.33
C SER A 202 4.84 -8.80 -15.60
N ILE A 203 4.35 -10.03 -15.44
CA ILE A 203 2.93 -10.38 -15.65
C ILE A 203 2.01 -9.54 -14.76
N ARG A 204 2.34 -9.41 -13.47
CA ARG A 204 1.52 -8.63 -12.54
C ARG A 204 1.49 -7.14 -12.89
N ARG A 205 2.62 -6.59 -13.35
CA ARG A 205 2.67 -5.21 -13.85
C ARG A 205 1.81 -5.02 -15.10
N THR A 206 1.86 -5.95 -16.05
CA THR A 206 1.09 -5.88 -17.30
C THR A 206 -0.41 -5.96 -17.07
N LEU A 207 -0.84 -6.83 -16.15
CA LEU A 207 -2.25 -6.93 -15.79
C LEU A 207 -2.70 -5.69 -15.00
N GLY A 208 -1.90 -5.23 -14.06
CA GLY A 208 -2.30 -4.15 -13.16
C GLY A 208 -3.44 -4.57 -12.23
N ARG A 209 -3.76 -3.71 -11.26
CA ARG A 209 -4.70 -4.03 -10.16
C ARG A 209 -6.07 -4.53 -10.64
N GLU A 210 -6.68 -3.83 -11.59
CA GLU A 210 -8.05 -4.10 -12.04
C GLU A 210 -8.19 -5.37 -12.88
N ARG A 211 -7.09 -5.84 -13.50
CA ARG A 211 -7.10 -7.02 -14.38
C ARG A 211 -6.58 -8.28 -13.71
N LEU A 212 -6.17 -8.22 -12.44
CA LEU A 212 -5.81 -9.40 -11.65
C LEU A 212 -6.94 -10.43 -11.60
N LYS A 213 -8.20 -9.99 -11.64
CA LYS A 213 -9.37 -10.89 -11.71
C LYS A 213 -9.37 -11.79 -12.95
N TYR A 214 -8.82 -11.32 -14.07
CA TYR A 214 -8.72 -12.09 -15.31
C TYR A 214 -7.58 -13.11 -15.28
N MET A 215 -6.72 -13.12 -14.25
CA MET A 215 -5.71 -14.17 -14.11
C MET A 215 -6.32 -15.57 -14.02
N LYS A 216 -7.52 -15.70 -13.46
CA LYS A 216 -8.24 -16.98 -13.38
C LYS A 216 -8.59 -17.55 -14.76
N ALA A 217 -8.64 -16.70 -15.79
CA ALA A 217 -8.94 -17.10 -17.16
C ALA A 217 -7.68 -17.49 -17.95
N LEU A 218 -6.48 -17.31 -17.39
CA LEU A 218 -5.25 -17.71 -18.07
C LEU A 218 -5.17 -19.24 -18.14
N PRO A 219 -4.85 -19.82 -19.31
CA PRO A 219 -4.70 -21.27 -19.46
C PRO A 219 -3.35 -21.73 -18.90
N VAL A 220 -3.17 -21.58 -17.58
CA VAL A 220 -1.94 -21.94 -16.85
C VAL A 220 -2.26 -22.99 -15.78
N PRO A 221 -1.30 -23.89 -15.45
CA PRO A 221 -1.44 -24.81 -14.32
C PRO A 221 -1.72 -24.07 -13.00
N LEU A 222 -2.44 -24.72 -12.09
CA LEU A 222 -2.77 -24.17 -10.76
C LEU A 222 -1.54 -23.71 -9.98
N GLN A 223 -0.44 -24.44 -10.06
CA GLN A 223 0.83 -24.07 -9.41
C GLN A 223 1.37 -22.71 -9.91
N ILE A 224 1.24 -22.43 -11.20
CA ILE A 224 1.65 -21.13 -11.78
C ILE A 224 0.66 -20.05 -11.35
N PHE A 225 -0.64 -20.37 -11.29
CA PHE A 225 -1.65 -19.44 -10.79
C PHE A 225 -1.39 -19.04 -9.33
N ASP A 226 -1.12 -20.01 -8.45
CA ASP A 226 -0.79 -19.78 -7.03
C ASP A 226 0.48 -18.95 -6.89
N TYR A 227 1.50 -19.28 -7.70
CA TYR A 227 2.74 -18.52 -7.77
C TYR A 227 2.51 -17.06 -8.22
N LEU A 228 1.68 -16.82 -9.24
CA LEU A 228 1.39 -15.46 -9.72
C LEU A 228 0.50 -14.65 -8.75
N THR A 229 -0.28 -15.33 -7.91
CA THR A 229 -1.11 -14.70 -6.86
C THR A 229 -0.38 -14.50 -5.53
N TYR A 230 0.91 -14.89 -5.45
CA TYR A 230 1.72 -14.90 -4.23
C TYR A 230 1.16 -15.81 -3.12
N ALA A 231 0.33 -16.79 -3.44
CA ALA A 231 -0.21 -17.73 -2.47
C ALA A 231 0.88 -18.60 -1.82
N ASP A 232 2.03 -18.75 -2.48
CA ASP A 232 3.23 -19.43 -1.98
C ASP A 232 3.95 -18.65 -0.86
N ILE A 233 3.79 -17.32 -0.80
CA ILE A 233 4.50 -16.45 0.17
C ILE A 233 3.54 -15.84 1.19
N ILE A 234 2.32 -15.51 0.76
CA ILE A 234 1.28 -14.90 1.58
C ILE A 234 0.16 -15.93 1.71
N PRO A 235 0.06 -16.63 2.85
CA PRO A 235 -1.09 -17.47 3.14
C PRO A 235 -2.37 -16.65 3.04
N SER A 236 -3.39 -17.20 2.40
CA SER A 236 -4.65 -16.49 2.12
C SER A 236 -4.49 -15.18 1.33
N ALA A 237 -3.52 -15.09 0.41
CA ALA A 237 -3.33 -13.90 -0.45
C ALA A 237 -4.65 -13.39 -1.06
N MET A 238 -5.52 -14.30 -1.50
CA MET A 238 -6.81 -13.98 -2.09
C MET A 238 -7.79 -13.27 -1.13
N GLU A 239 -7.68 -13.44 0.18
CA GLU A 239 -8.51 -12.70 1.16
C GLU A 239 -8.15 -11.21 1.20
N TYR A 240 -6.94 -10.86 0.78
CA TYR A 240 -6.44 -9.49 0.78
C TYR A 240 -6.69 -8.76 -0.54
N VAL A 241 -6.90 -9.49 -1.63
CA VAL A 241 -7.20 -8.91 -2.95
C VAL A 241 -8.63 -8.37 -2.94
N THR A 242 -8.76 -7.06 -3.11
CA THR A 242 -10.07 -6.43 -3.29
C THR A 242 -10.47 -6.57 -4.76
N LEU A 243 -11.44 -7.46 -5.03
CA LEU A 243 -12.03 -7.60 -6.35
C LEU A 243 -13.13 -6.52 -6.47
N ALA A 244 -12.84 -5.45 -7.20
CA ALA A 244 -13.86 -4.53 -7.72
C ALA A 244 -14.44 -5.09 -9.03
#